data_AF-A0A0R3RC05-F1
#
_entry.id   AF-A0A0R3RC05-F1
#
_cell.length_a   1.000
_cell.length_b   1.000
_cell.length_c   1.000
_cell.angle_alpha   90.00
_cell.angle_beta   90.00
_cell.angle_gamma   90.00
#
_symmetry.space_group_name_H-M   'P 1'
#
loop_
_entity.id
_entity.type
_entity.pdbx_description
1 polymer ?
#
loop_
_entity_poly.entity_id
_entity_poly.type
_entity_poly.pdbx_seq_one_letter_code
_entity_poly.pdbx_strand_id
1 'polypeptide(L)'
;MSVNTSNTPDGRGVLIYNGEMILVYTDEVNCHFENIPSNIFKGNKSGNLYLTSHRVRSFFFFNLLFQIIFINRKNDSLRSFSIPFHCMKDLKLEQPVFGANFLKGVAIAQPGGEYFINFNFLM
;
A
#
# COMPACT_ATOMS: atom_id res chain seq x y z
N MET A 1 8.33 1.30 -6.33
CA MET A 1 7.88 1.32 -4.91
C MET A 1 8.72 2.32 -4.15
N SER A 2 8.17 2.99 -3.13
CA SER A 2 8.97 3.87 -2.27
C SER A 2 8.61 3.71 -0.79
N VAL A 3 9.59 3.91 0.10
CA VAL A 3 9.48 3.69 1.55
C VAL A 3 9.84 5.01 2.23
N ASN A 4 9.05 5.43 3.22
CA ASN A 4 9.27 6.62 4.06
C ASN A 4 9.32 7.96 3.29
N THR A 5 8.67 8.03 2.12
CA THR A 5 8.66 9.21 1.23
C THR A 5 7.30 9.90 1.16
N SER A 6 6.20 9.15 1.30
CA SER A 6 4.83 9.65 1.07
C SER A 6 4.07 10.03 2.35
N ASN A 7 4.78 10.49 3.39
CA ASN A 7 4.17 10.91 4.67
C ASN A 7 4.39 12.40 4.96
N THR A 8 3.41 13.02 5.61
CA THR A 8 3.55 14.39 6.14
C THR A 8 4.68 14.46 7.17
N PRO A 9 5.26 15.65 7.44
CA PRO A 9 6.26 15.84 8.49
C PRO A 9 5.81 15.30 9.87
N ASP A 10 4.50 15.39 10.14
CA ASP A 10 3.88 14.87 11.37
C ASP A 10 3.70 13.33 11.40
N GLY A 11 4.03 12.65 10.30
CA GLY A 11 3.94 11.19 10.15
C GLY A 11 2.53 10.59 10.11
N ARG A 12 1.49 11.43 10.24
CA ARG A 12 0.08 10.98 10.38
C ARG A 12 -0.73 11.08 9.08
N GLY A 13 -0.30 11.90 8.11
CA GLY A 13 -0.98 12.12 6.85
C GLY A 13 -0.18 11.62 5.64
N VAL A 14 -0.87 11.42 4.52
CA VAL A 14 -0.27 11.11 3.22
C VAL A 14 0.06 12.40 2.49
N LEU A 15 1.25 12.47 1.88
CA LEU A 15 1.56 13.50 0.89
C LEU A 15 1.05 13.05 -0.47
N ILE A 16 0.15 13.85 -1.04
CA ILE A 16 -0.54 13.59 -2.31
C ILE A 16 -0.18 14.72 -3.28
N TYR A 17 0.21 14.38 -4.50
CA TYR A 17 0.58 15.36 -5.51
C TYR A 17 -0.65 15.96 -6.22
N ASN A 18 -0.48 17.13 -6.84
CA ASN A 18 -1.57 17.81 -7.55
C ASN A 18 -2.12 16.94 -8.69
N GLY A 19 -3.40 16.59 -8.62
CA GLY A 19 -4.07 15.71 -9.58
C GLY A 19 -4.16 14.25 -9.15
N GLU A 20 -3.63 13.88 -7.99
CA GLU A 20 -3.96 12.61 -7.35
C GLU A 20 -5.25 12.72 -6.53
N MET A 21 -6.03 11.65 -6.49
CA MET A 21 -7.24 11.56 -5.66
C MET A 21 -7.21 10.30 -4.80
N ILE A 22 -7.57 10.44 -3.53
CA ILE A 22 -7.86 9.31 -2.64
C ILE A 22 -9.21 8.73 -3.07
N LEU A 23 -9.21 7.45 -3.39
CA LEU A 23 -10.41 6.70 -3.75
C LEU A 23 -10.96 5.93 -2.57
N VAL A 24 -10.08 5.29 -1.81
CA VAL A 24 -10.43 4.48 -0.65
C VAL A 24 -9.50 4.82 0.49
N TYR A 25 -10.08 4.94 1.67
CA TYR A 25 -9.37 5.06 2.93
C TYR A 25 -9.86 3.95 3.85
N THR A 26 -8.93 3.24 4.46
CA THR A 26 -9.23 2.22 5.47
C THR A 26 -8.26 2.38 6.63
N ASP A 27 -8.81 2.47 7.83
CA ASP A 27 -8.04 2.47 9.06
C ASP A 27 -7.87 1.04 9.59
N GLU A 28 -6.91 0.88 10.49
CA GLU A 28 -6.63 -0.37 11.22
C GLU A 28 -6.24 -1.56 10.33
N VAL A 29 -5.56 -1.27 9.23
CA VAL A 29 -5.02 -2.29 8.33
C VAL A 29 -3.76 -2.92 8.93
N ASN A 30 -3.75 -4.24 9.00
CA ASN A 30 -2.59 -5.04 9.35
C ASN A 30 -1.90 -5.56 8.09
N CYS A 31 -0.66 -5.17 7.89
CA CYS A 31 0.19 -5.58 6.79
C CYS A 31 1.19 -6.62 7.28
N HIS A 32 1.22 -7.76 6.62
CA HIS A 32 2.22 -8.79 6.82
C HIS A 32 3.11 -8.88 5.58
N PHE A 33 4.42 -8.82 5.78
CA PHE A 33 5.42 -8.90 4.72
C PHE A 33 6.21 -10.20 4.87
N GLU A 34 6.29 -10.98 3.79
CA GLU A 34 7.05 -12.23 3.74
C GLU A 34 8.21 -12.11 2.72
N ASN A 35 9.31 -12.83 2.98
CA ASN A 35 10.48 -12.92 2.10
C ASN A 35 11.21 -11.60 1.84
N ILE A 36 11.27 -10.70 2.83
CA ILE A 36 12.02 -9.44 2.70
C ILE A 36 13.33 -9.52 3.50
N PRO A 37 14.52 -9.37 2.87
CA PRO A 37 15.81 -9.43 3.56
C PRO A 37 16.11 -8.19 4.43
N SER A 38 15.34 -7.11 4.27
CA SER A 38 15.53 -5.88 5.04
C SER A 38 14.73 -5.86 6.35
N ASN A 39 15.40 -5.56 7.47
CA ASN A 39 14.81 -5.47 8.82
C ASN A 39 13.63 -4.49 8.94
N ILE A 40 13.48 -3.55 8.00
CA ILE A 40 12.44 -2.51 8.01
C ILE A 40 11.03 -3.10 7.91
N PHE A 41 10.87 -4.18 7.14
CA PHE A 41 9.59 -4.84 6.92
C PHE A 41 9.34 -6.02 7.84
N LYS A 42 10.21 -6.25 8.83
CA LYS A 42 10.09 -7.39 9.73
C LYS A 42 8.89 -7.21 10.67
N GLY A 43 8.04 -8.24 10.72
CA GLY A 43 6.87 -8.32 11.60
C GLY A 43 5.60 -7.66 11.05
N ASN A 44 4.53 -7.74 11.84
CA ASN A 44 3.22 -7.18 11.47
C ASN A 44 3.22 -5.67 11.65
N LYS A 45 2.84 -4.93 10.60
CA LYS A 45 2.71 -3.47 10.64
C LYS A 45 1.23 -3.11 10.65
N SER A 46 0.79 -2.34 11.63
CA SER A 46 -0.60 -1.90 11.77
C SER A 46 -0.71 -0.41 11.46
N GLY A 47 -1.60 -0.01 10.57
CA GLY A 47 -1.62 1.35 10.07
C GLY A 47 -2.89 1.73 9.33
N ASN A 48 -2.77 2.74 8.49
CA ASN A 48 -3.82 3.26 7.64
C ASN A 48 -3.43 2.99 6.19
N LEU A 49 -4.39 2.56 5.38
CA LEU A 49 -4.21 2.29 3.97
C LEU A 49 -5.02 3.28 3.14
N TYR A 50 -4.37 3.84 2.12
CA TYR A 50 -4.93 4.80 1.20
C TYR A 50 -4.75 4.25 -0.21
N LEU A 51 -5.86 4.10 -0.92
CA LEU A 51 -5.83 3.85 -2.36
C LEU A 51 -5.93 5.19 -3.06
N THR A 52 -4.90 5.53 -3.83
CA THR A 52 -4.82 6.75 -4.61
C THR A 52 -4.85 6.45 -6.09
N SER A 53 -5.32 7.40 -6.88
CA SER A 53 -5.26 7.38 -8.34
C SER A 53 -4.57 8.64 -8.84
N HIS A 54 -3.68 8.51 -9.82
CA HIS A 54 -3.23 9.67 -10.59
C HIS A 54 -4.27 10.01 -11.67
N ARG A 55 -4.57 11.29 -11.87
CA ARG A 55 -5.26 11.75 -13.08
C ARG A 55 -4.37 11.54 -14.29
N VAL A 56 -4.66 10.51 -15.09
CA VAL A 56 -4.14 10.43 -16.45
C VAL A 56 -4.86 11.49 -17.28
N ARG A 57 -4.19 12.63 -17.51
CA ARG A 57 -4.64 13.67 -18.45
C ARG A 57 -4.39 13.24 -19.90
N SER A 58 -4.74 12.00 -20.25
CA SER A 58 -4.71 11.53 -21.64
C SER A 58 -5.83 10.53 -21.85
N PHE A 59 -6.84 10.99 -22.60
CA PHE A 59 -8.09 10.30 -22.90
C PHE A 59 -7.91 8.95 -23.62
N PHE A 60 -6.68 8.62 -24.06
CA PHE A 60 -6.35 7.42 -24.84
C PHE A 60 -5.50 6.37 -24.11
N PHE A 61 -4.97 6.67 -22.92
CA PHE A 61 -4.22 5.70 -22.11
C PHE A 61 -4.93 5.50 -20.76
N PHE A 62 -6.00 4.70 -20.77
CA PHE A 62 -6.71 4.25 -19.57
C PHE A 62 -5.90 3.21 -18.76
N ASN A 63 -4.58 3.37 -18.64
CA ASN A 63 -3.85 2.72 -17.56
C ASN A 63 -4.07 3.59 -16.32
N LEU A 64 -5.13 3.31 -15.56
CA LEU A 64 -5.29 3.92 -14.24
C LEU A 64 -4.05 3.56 -13.42
N LEU A 65 -3.19 4.56 -13.22
CA LEU A 65 -2.07 4.51 -12.30
C LEU A 65 -2.66 4.62 -10.88
N PHE A 66 -3.22 3.50 -10.41
CA PHE A 66 -3.56 3.33 -9.01
C PHE A 66 -2.28 3.09 -8.21
N GLN A 67 -2.26 3.60 -6.99
CA GLN A 67 -1.18 3.37 -6.03
C GLN A 67 -1.76 3.15 -4.64
N ILE A 68 -1.27 2.12 -3.97
CA ILE A 68 -1.53 1.88 -2.55
C ILE A 68 -0.48 2.62 -1.75
N ILE A 69 -0.91 3.39 -0.76
CA ILE A 69 -0.04 4.06 0.22
C ILE A 69 -0.45 3.56 1.60
N PHE A 70 0.50 2.96 2.30
CA PHE A 70 0.36 2.54 3.68
C PHE A 70 1.12 3.51 4.59
N ILE A 71 0.48 3.93 5.67
CA ILE A 71 1.08 4.74 6.73
C ILE A 71 1.00 3.97 8.04
N ASN A 72 2.14 3.79 8.69
CA ASN A 72 2.20 3.16 9.99
C ASN A 72 1.80 4.16 11.08
N ARG A 73 0.94 3.73 12.01
CA ARG A 73 0.57 4.54 13.19
C ARG A 73 1.60 4.43 14.32
N LYS A 74 2.38 3.34 14.36
CA LYS A 74 3.42 3.13 15.35
C LYS A 74 4.73 3.76 14.85
N ASN A 75 5.55 4.22 15.79
CA ASN A 75 6.88 4.76 15.51
C ASN A 75 7.86 3.62 15.20
N ASP A 76 7.64 2.97 14.06
CA ASP A 76 8.45 1.88 13.53
C ASP A 76 9.44 2.41 12.48
N SER A 77 10.45 1.60 12.19
CA SER A 77 11.38 1.79 11.07
C SER A 77 10.68 2.03 9.73
N LEU A 78 9.52 1.42 9.53
CA LEU A 78 8.61 1.67 8.41
C LEU A 78 7.53 2.68 8.81
N ARG A 79 7.69 3.93 8.38
CA ARG A 79 6.73 5.04 8.58
C ARG A 79 5.70 5.10 7.48
N SER A 80 6.13 5.00 6.23
CA SER A 80 5.22 4.95 5.08
C SER A 80 5.75 4.02 4.00
N PHE A 81 4.85 3.50 3.17
CA PHE A 81 5.19 2.63 2.07
C PHE A 81 4.21 2.83 0.94
N SER A 82 4.70 2.98 -0.29
CA SER A 82 3.86 3.14 -1.46
C SER A 82 4.22 2.13 -2.57
N ILE A 83 3.17 1.49 -3.07
CA ILE A 83 3.23 0.47 -4.11
C ILE A 83 2.36 0.91 -5.28
N PRO A 84 2.95 1.18 -6.45
CA PRO A 84 2.16 1.42 -7.64
C PRO A 84 1.53 0.10 -8.14
N PHE A 85 0.35 0.18 -8.75
CA PHE A 85 -0.42 -1.00 -9.16
C PHE A 85 0.31 -1.89 -10.18
N HIS A 86 1.13 -1.31 -11.06
CA HIS A 86 1.94 -2.09 -12.02
C HIS A 86 3.00 -2.97 -11.35
N CYS A 87 3.37 -2.70 -10.09
CA CYS A 87 4.26 -3.55 -9.31
C CYS A 87 3.51 -4.69 -8.61
N MET A 88 2.18 -4.68 -8.59
CA MET A 88 1.38 -5.72 -7.93
C MET A 88 0.99 -6.82 -8.92
N LYS A 89 1.19 -8.07 -8.53
CA LYS A 89 0.76 -9.28 -9.23
C LYS A 89 -0.08 -10.14 -8.29
N ASP A 90 -0.92 -10.99 -8.88
CA ASP A 90 -1.72 -12.00 -8.18
C ASP A 90 -2.52 -11.44 -6.99
N LEU A 91 -3.07 -10.23 -7.17
CA LEU A 91 -3.91 -9.58 -6.18
C LEU A 91 -5.24 -10.33 -6.04
N LYS A 92 -5.50 -10.86 -4.85
CA LYS A 92 -6.73 -11.57 -4.46
C LYS A 92 -7.40 -10.83 -3.33
N LEU A 93 -8.67 -10.50 -3.53
CA LEU A 93 -9.54 -9.96 -2.51
C LEU A 93 -10.43 -11.09 -2.00
N GLU A 94 -10.28 -11.42 -0.71
CA GLU A 94 -11.12 -12.39 -0.02
C GLU A 94 -12.04 -11.66 0.96
N GLN A 95 -13.34 -11.89 0.80
CA GLN A 95 -14.38 -11.33 1.66
C GLN A 95 -15.12 -12.46 2.35
N PRO A 96 -14.67 -12.89 3.54
CA PRO A 96 -15.38 -13.93 4.29
C PRO A 96 -16.72 -13.39 4.78
N VAL A 97 -17.75 -14.26 4.80
CA VAL A 97 -19.08 -13.91 5.34
C VAL A 97 -19.01 -13.52 6.82
N PHE A 98 -18.03 -14.09 7.54
CA PHE A 98 -17.72 -13.78 8.93
C PHE A 98 -16.23 -13.47 9.05
N GLY A 99 -15.89 -12.21 9.32
CA GLY A 99 -14.51 -11.78 9.59
C GLY A 99 -14.11 -10.51 8.84
N ALA A 100 -12.82 -10.17 8.96
CA ALA A 100 -12.21 -9.05 8.22
C ALA A 100 -11.99 -9.42 6.76
N ASN A 101 -11.90 -8.40 5.90
CA ASN A 101 -11.50 -8.60 4.52
C ASN A 101 -9.98 -8.74 4.43
N PHE A 102 -9.53 -9.52 3.46
CA PHE A 102 -8.12 -9.77 3.23
C PHE A 102 -7.78 -9.50 1.77
N LEU A 103 -6.75 -8.71 1.55
CA LEU A 103 -6.17 -8.45 0.24
C LEU A 103 -4.76 -9.03 0.22
N LYS A 104 -4.62 -10.15 -0.48
CA LYS A 104 -3.35 -10.85 -0.64
C LYS A 104 -2.78 -10.53 -2.02
N GLY A 105 -1.51 -10.19 -2.10
CA GLY A 105 -0.86 -9.96 -3.38
C GLY A 105 0.65 -10.10 -3.32
N VAL A 106 1.27 -10.14 -4.49
CA VAL A 106 2.72 -10.14 -4.65
C VAL A 106 3.13 -8.76 -5.17
N ALA A 107 3.98 -8.04 -4.45
CA ALA A 107 4.56 -6.80 -4.92
C ALA A 107 5.99 -7.04 -5.40
N ILE A 108 6.29 -6.64 -6.62
CA ILE A 108 7.59 -6.77 -7.23
C ILE A 108 8.41 -5.50 -6.97
N ALA A 109 9.56 -5.66 -6.32
CA ALA A 109 10.59 -4.65 -6.24
C ALA A 109 11.46 -4.61 -7.50
N GLN A 110 11.65 -3.41 -8.03
CA GLN A 110 12.73 -3.13 -8.97
C GLN A 110 14.06 -3.00 -8.21
N PRO A 111 15.20 -3.56 -8.70
CA PRO A 111 15.38 -4.70 -9.59
C PRO A 111 15.73 -5.98 -8.78
N GLY A 112 14.84 -6.98 -8.80
CA GLY A 112 15.18 -8.38 -8.53
C GLY A 112 14.55 -9.05 -7.30
N GLY A 113 13.68 -8.38 -6.56
CA GLY A 113 13.00 -8.96 -5.38
C GLY A 113 11.49 -9.08 -5.58
N GLU A 114 10.93 -10.27 -5.33
CA GLU A 114 9.49 -10.45 -5.17
C GLU A 114 9.16 -10.42 -3.67
N TYR A 115 8.22 -9.57 -3.27
CA TYR A 115 7.74 -9.48 -1.89
C TYR A 115 6.30 -9.96 -1.82
N PHE A 116 6.02 -10.88 -0.92
CA PHE A 116 4.65 -11.30 -0.65
C PHE A 116 4.07 -10.36 0.41
N ILE A 117 2.95 -9.73 0.07
CA ILE A 117 2.31 -8.75 0.94
C ILE A 117 0.87 -9.16 1.16
N ASN A 118 0.54 -9.42 2.41
CA ASN A 118 -0.81 -9.69 2.85
C ASN A 118 -1.33 -8.48 3.62
N PHE A 119 -2.35 -7.83 3.09
CA PHE A 119 -3.07 -6.74 3.76
C PHE A 119 -4.36 -7.28 4.34
N ASN A 120 -4.55 -7.08 5.64
CA ASN A 120 -5.74 -7.49 6.36
C ASN A 120 -6.45 -6.22 6.85
N PHE A 121 -7.67 -5.98 6.38
CA PHE A 121 -8.42 -4.80 6.74
C PHE A 121 -9.88 -5.13 7.05
N LEU A 122 -10.41 -4.50 8.10
CA LEU A 122 -11.83 -4.55 8.40
C LEU A 122 -12.51 -3.48 7.52
N MET A 123 -13.43 -3.88 6.65
CA MET A 123 -14.41 -2.95 6.06
C MET A 123 -15.66 -2.96 6.93
#